data_AF-A0A090I8F4-F1
#
_entry.id   AF-A0A090I8F4-F1
#
_cell.length_a   1.000
_cell.length_b   1.000
_cell.length_c   1.000
_cell.angle_alpha   90.00
_cell.angle_beta   90.00
_cell.angle_gamma   90.00
#
_symmetry.space_group_name_H-M   'P 1'
#
loop_
_entity.id
_entity.type
_entity.pdbx_description
1 polymer ?
#
loop_
_entity_poly.entity_id
_entity_poly.type
_entity_poly.pdbx_seq_one_letter_code
_entity_poly.pdbx_strand_id
1 'polypeptide(L)'
;MQQAFVIMQIGNPELDSFYDEILVPTLKTCDLDVKRVDKHNEGNLLKSEIVNFIKSSDIILADLTNERPNCYLEVGYTMGLNKFQNLILIAREDHLPESPNFKKNGPKIHFDLIGYDIIFWDPNDLNEFKIKLEKQIKKRLKLVNQENLRNFVEKNVIDESKDYIKEKDDVSLRELIKKQMKTIENQWLDLYPELDEAYAEKGNTVIIDGLKALENYTDQITSIGLTLIEYSSDYTNEFLKSLQNIYNLSDILFEGKGNYSSRHIIRYLPHVTLFNTYCCLGACAIKNERLDILGKLIKIEMINEDSSNLISNPIWLIESVFYPSIFADSDYLVGAFKFLYESYEYKEFLNEFFRSKEEFLKYLCQFSLILTLYCFKLQFENPKTKYWMNPVFSDFSGHNLNKVMPLLLKIKNNNSFASEFSEKVFGETTDTFIEKYPIRCLLINNIIDTPRTSSLRTYKLNCNFFSS
;
A
#
# COMPACT_ATOMS: atom_id res chain seq x y z
N MET A 1 -6.32 29.29 -0.29
CA MET A 1 -5.94 29.64 1.10
C MET A 1 -6.48 28.52 1.98
N GLN A 2 -5.68 27.97 2.89
CA GLN A 2 -6.11 26.85 3.74
C GLN A 2 -7.14 27.35 4.76
N GLN A 3 -8.11 26.52 5.11
CA GLN A 3 -9.23 26.92 5.99
C GLN A 3 -9.05 26.36 7.40
N ALA A 4 -9.33 27.19 8.40
CA ALA A 4 -9.44 26.79 9.80
C ALA A 4 -10.87 26.97 10.30
N PHE A 5 -11.49 25.90 10.81
CA PHE A 5 -12.80 26.00 11.47
C PHE A 5 -12.65 25.99 12.98
N VAL A 6 -13.26 26.97 13.64
CA VAL A 6 -13.25 27.12 15.09
C VAL A 6 -14.57 26.65 15.68
N ILE A 7 -14.48 25.57 16.46
CA ILE A 7 -15.55 25.01 17.29
C ILE A 7 -15.41 25.63 18.68
N MET A 8 -16.40 26.39 19.12
CA MET A 8 -16.39 27.00 20.45
C MET A 8 -17.79 27.39 20.92
N GLN A 9 -17.94 27.68 22.22
CA GLN A 9 -19.18 28.24 22.74
C GLN A 9 -19.41 29.66 22.19
N ILE A 10 -20.54 29.85 21.50
CA ILE A 10 -20.98 31.13 20.94
C ILE A 10 -21.89 31.87 21.94
N GLY A 11 -21.78 33.20 21.97
CA GLY A 11 -22.63 34.06 22.80
C GLY A 11 -22.15 34.20 24.24
N ASN A 12 -20.94 33.70 24.55
CA ASN A 12 -20.25 33.99 25.80
C ASN A 12 -19.31 35.19 25.55
N PRO A 13 -19.48 36.34 26.21
CA PRO A 13 -18.70 37.56 25.93
C PRO A 13 -17.19 37.40 26.07
N GLU A 14 -16.73 36.61 27.04
CA GLU A 14 -15.29 36.35 27.25
C GLU A 14 -14.72 35.53 26.09
N LEU A 15 -15.42 34.45 25.71
CA LEU A 15 -14.98 33.59 24.61
C LEU A 15 -15.11 34.28 23.25
N ASP A 16 -16.11 35.14 23.07
CA ASP A 16 -16.26 35.94 21.85
C ASP A 16 -15.12 36.96 21.70
N SER A 17 -14.73 37.65 22.78
CA SER A 17 -13.54 38.52 22.79
C SER A 17 -12.26 37.72 22.56
N PHE A 18 -12.09 36.58 23.24
CA PHE A 18 -10.95 35.69 23.04
C PHE A 18 -10.83 35.20 21.58
N TYR A 19 -11.95 34.88 20.94
CA TYR A 19 -11.98 34.52 19.52
C TYR A 19 -11.46 35.66 18.63
N ASP A 20 -12.03 36.86 18.79
CA ASP A 20 -11.74 38.00 17.91
C ASP A 20 -10.33 38.57 18.14
N GLU A 21 -9.87 38.62 19.39
CA GLU A 21 -8.63 39.29 19.78
C GLU A 21 -7.43 38.34 19.80
N ILE A 22 -7.64 37.03 19.96
CA ILE A 22 -6.56 36.05 20.14
C ILE A 22 -6.58 34.98 19.07
N LEU A 23 -7.67 34.22 18.92
CA LEU A 23 -7.70 33.08 18.00
C LEU A 23 -7.60 33.52 16.54
N VAL A 24 -8.39 34.52 16.12
CA VAL A 24 -8.39 35.01 14.74
C VAL A 24 -7.02 35.56 14.34
N PRO A 25 -6.38 36.46 15.11
CA PRO A 25 -5.03 36.92 14.76
C PRO A 25 -4.00 35.79 14.69
N THR A 26 -4.01 34.86 15.64
CA THR A 26 -3.03 33.75 15.71
C THR A 26 -3.20 32.75 14.57
N LEU A 27 -4.42 32.47 14.14
CA LEU A 27 -4.65 31.61 12.98
C LEU A 27 -4.25 32.32 11.67
N LYS A 28 -4.48 33.64 11.58
CA LYS A 28 -4.07 34.45 10.42
C LYS A 28 -2.55 34.58 10.27
N THR A 29 -1.76 34.57 11.35
CA THR A 29 -0.28 34.52 11.24
C THR A 29 0.22 33.20 10.64
N CYS A 30 -0.63 32.18 10.56
CA CYS A 30 -0.38 30.91 9.90
C CYS A 30 -1.05 30.81 8.51
N ASP A 31 -1.45 31.94 7.91
CA ASP A 31 -2.06 32.03 6.57
C ASP A 31 -3.38 31.25 6.40
N LEU A 32 -4.18 31.14 7.48
CA LEU A 32 -5.46 30.43 7.49
C LEU A 32 -6.66 31.38 7.32
N ASP A 33 -7.64 30.92 6.53
CA ASP A 33 -8.98 31.49 6.47
C ASP A 33 -9.82 30.99 7.65
N VAL A 34 -10.12 31.85 8.61
CA VAL A 34 -10.75 31.46 9.88
C VAL A 34 -12.28 31.50 9.75
N LYS A 35 -12.92 30.36 9.96
CA LYS A 35 -14.38 30.21 9.96
C LYS A 35 -14.91 29.92 11.37
N ARG A 36 -16.06 30.54 11.68
CA ARG A 36 -16.91 30.24 12.83
C ARG A 36 -18.36 30.36 12.37
N VAL A 37 -19.20 29.39 12.73
CA VAL A 37 -20.50 29.18 12.08
C VAL A 37 -21.43 30.38 12.19
N ASP A 38 -21.51 31.06 13.33
CA ASP A 38 -22.35 32.23 13.53
C ASP A 38 -21.93 33.44 12.69
N LYS A 39 -20.63 33.55 12.38
CA LYS A 39 -20.05 34.67 11.62
C LYS A 39 -20.01 34.43 10.11
N HIS A 40 -20.07 33.18 9.67
CA HIS A 40 -19.78 32.79 8.27
C HIS A 40 -20.85 31.89 7.64
N ASN A 41 -21.99 31.68 8.30
CA ASN A 41 -23.10 30.96 7.67
C ASN A 41 -23.77 31.84 6.60
N GLU A 42 -23.85 31.33 5.36
CA GLU A 42 -24.43 32.02 4.20
C GLU A 42 -25.96 31.86 4.09
N GLY A 43 -26.63 31.50 5.19
CA GLY A 43 -28.10 31.33 5.24
C GLY A 43 -28.58 29.89 5.13
N ASN A 44 -27.66 28.91 5.20
CA ASN A 44 -27.98 27.49 5.24
C ASN A 44 -28.46 27.03 6.63
N LEU A 45 -29.00 25.81 6.70
CA LEU A 45 -29.26 25.15 7.98
C LEU A 45 -27.94 25.05 8.77
N LEU A 46 -27.90 25.62 9.98
CA LEU A 46 -26.68 25.68 10.80
C LEU A 46 -25.98 24.33 10.92
N LYS A 47 -26.73 23.23 11.05
CA LYS A 47 -26.17 21.88 11.14
C LYS A 47 -25.42 21.45 9.87
N SER A 48 -25.97 21.74 8.68
CA SER A 48 -25.28 21.39 7.42
C SER A 48 -24.03 22.23 7.23
N GLU A 49 -24.08 23.49 7.65
CA GLU A 49 -22.95 24.41 7.53
C GLU A 49 -21.77 23.98 8.43
N ILE A 50 -22.05 23.60 9.68
CA ILE A 50 -21.04 23.05 10.60
C ILE A 50 -20.41 21.78 10.01
N VAL A 51 -21.22 20.86 9.49
CA VAL A 51 -20.73 19.64 8.83
C VAL A 51 -19.83 19.98 7.64
N ASN A 52 -20.22 20.96 6.83
CA ASN A 52 -19.43 21.41 5.68
C ASN A 52 -18.10 22.03 6.11
N PHE A 53 -18.10 22.89 7.14
CA PHE A 53 -16.85 23.46 7.66
C PHE A 53 -15.93 22.39 8.25
N ILE A 54 -16.44 21.41 8.98
CA ILE A 54 -15.63 20.29 9.50
C ILE A 54 -15.00 19.50 8.34
N LYS A 55 -15.79 19.17 7.31
CA LYS A 55 -15.31 18.42 6.15
C LYS A 55 -14.27 19.18 5.33
N SER A 56 -14.49 20.47 5.09
CA SER A 56 -13.66 21.28 4.19
C SER A 56 -12.40 21.89 4.83
N SER A 57 -12.33 22.00 6.16
CA SER A 57 -11.20 22.68 6.81
C SER A 57 -9.94 21.83 6.91
N ASP A 58 -8.80 22.47 6.68
CA ASP A 58 -7.46 21.90 6.86
C ASP A 58 -7.09 21.82 8.35
N ILE A 59 -7.56 22.78 9.15
CA ILE A 59 -7.39 22.83 10.59
C ILE A 59 -8.76 22.94 11.26
N ILE A 60 -8.95 22.18 12.33
CA ILE A 60 -10.14 22.24 13.17
C ILE A 60 -9.65 22.55 14.58
N LEU A 61 -10.00 23.73 15.09
CA LEU A 61 -9.65 24.18 16.42
C LEU A 61 -10.88 24.09 17.32
N ALA A 62 -10.84 23.26 18.36
CA ALA A 62 -11.98 23.07 19.25
C ALA A 62 -11.68 23.52 20.67
N ASP A 63 -12.42 24.52 21.14
CA ASP A 63 -12.40 25.00 22.52
C ASP A 63 -13.40 24.22 23.38
N LEU A 64 -12.88 23.61 24.44
CA LEU A 64 -13.62 22.79 25.40
C LEU A 64 -14.04 23.57 26.66
N THR A 65 -13.77 24.87 26.70
CA THR A 65 -14.11 25.74 27.83
C THR A 65 -15.63 25.70 28.07
N ASN A 66 -16.01 25.60 29.34
CA ASN A 66 -17.41 25.53 29.81
C ASN A 66 -18.20 24.28 29.42
N GLU A 67 -17.54 23.16 29.06
CA GLU A 67 -18.20 21.86 28.89
C GLU A 67 -19.31 21.90 27.79
N ARG A 68 -19.19 22.75 26.77
CA ARG A 68 -20.30 22.96 25.84
C ARG A 68 -20.64 21.67 25.05
N PRO A 69 -21.84 21.06 25.21
CA PRO A 69 -22.11 19.73 24.62
C PRO A 69 -22.00 19.67 23.09
N ASN A 70 -22.36 20.76 22.41
CA ASN A 70 -22.23 20.84 20.95
C ASN A 70 -20.76 20.77 20.50
N CYS A 71 -19.84 21.40 21.24
CA CYS A 71 -18.41 21.33 20.90
C CYS A 71 -17.89 19.89 21.00
N TYR A 72 -18.30 19.15 22.03
CA TYR A 72 -17.94 17.73 22.19
C TYR A 72 -18.51 16.87 21.06
N LEU A 73 -19.75 17.13 20.64
CA LEU A 73 -20.36 16.43 19.50
C LEU A 73 -19.58 16.70 18.19
N GLU A 74 -19.19 17.95 17.94
CA GLU A 74 -18.44 18.34 16.74
C GLU A 74 -17.02 17.79 16.74
N VAL A 75 -16.37 17.70 17.90
CA VAL A 75 -15.10 16.98 18.09
C VAL A 75 -15.28 15.49 17.79
N GLY A 76 -16.30 14.84 18.37
CA GLY A 76 -16.58 13.43 18.10
C GLY A 76 -16.87 13.15 16.62
N TYR A 77 -17.61 14.04 15.95
CA TYR A 77 -17.86 13.95 14.52
C TYR A 77 -16.58 14.13 13.68
N THR A 78 -15.71 15.07 14.07
CA THR A 78 -14.39 15.27 13.45
C THR A 78 -13.54 14.01 13.52
N MET A 79 -13.50 13.37 14.70
CA MET A 79 -12.81 12.08 14.89
C MET A 79 -13.45 10.97 14.05
N GLY A 80 -14.78 10.89 14.02
CA GLY A 80 -15.52 9.90 13.22
C GLY A 80 -15.34 10.04 11.71
N LEU A 81 -14.94 11.21 11.22
CA LEU A 81 -14.53 11.45 9.83
C LEU A 81 -13.05 11.15 9.56
N ASN A 82 -12.33 10.54 10.50
CA ASN A 82 -10.89 10.31 10.45
C ASN A 82 -10.05 11.60 10.31
N LYS A 83 -10.59 12.76 10.70
CA LYS A 83 -9.87 14.05 10.64
C LYS A 83 -9.14 14.39 11.94
N PHE A 84 -8.71 13.38 12.70
CA PHE A 84 -8.02 13.58 13.97
C PHE A 84 -6.70 14.34 13.81
N GLN A 85 -6.00 14.16 12.69
CA GLN A 85 -4.78 14.92 12.38
C GLN A 85 -5.02 16.42 12.14
N ASN A 86 -6.22 16.82 11.73
CA ASN A 86 -6.62 18.21 11.52
C ASN A 86 -7.00 18.90 12.84
N LEU A 87 -7.29 18.12 13.88
CA LEU A 87 -7.87 18.59 15.14
C LEU A 87 -6.80 19.10 16.12
N ILE A 88 -7.07 20.28 16.69
CA ILE A 88 -6.34 20.87 17.82
C ILE A 88 -7.36 21.18 18.91
N LEU A 89 -7.13 20.67 20.11
CA LEU A 89 -7.97 20.94 21.28
C LEU A 89 -7.37 22.06 22.11
N ILE A 90 -8.22 22.98 22.57
CA ILE A 90 -7.86 24.05 23.51
C ILE A 90 -8.87 24.14 24.64
N ALA A 91 -8.46 24.70 25.78
CA ALA A 91 -9.35 24.98 26.90
C ALA A 91 -8.75 26.04 27.82
N ARG A 92 -9.59 26.74 28.59
CA ARG A 92 -9.09 27.59 29.67
C ARG A 92 -8.49 26.73 30.78
N GLU A 93 -7.39 27.21 31.37
CA GLU A 93 -6.62 26.44 32.33
C GLU A 93 -7.40 26.05 33.60
N ASP A 94 -8.35 26.88 34.06
CA ASP A 94 -9.18 26.61 35.24
C ASP A 94 -10.24 25.50 35.05
N HIS A 95 -10.32 24.89 33.86
CA HIS A 95 -11.16 23.71 33.56
C HIS A 95 -10.41 22.38 33.68
N LEU A 96 -9.11 22.42 33.95
CA LEU A 96 -8.29 21.25 34.24
C LEU A 96 -8.25 21.00 35.76
N PRO A 97 -8.62 19.81 36.27
CA PRO A 97 -8.62 19.53 37.71
C PRO A 97 -7.29 19.77 38.43
N GLU A 98 -6.18 19.62 37.70
CA GLU A 98 -4.81 19.82 38.19
C GLU A 98 -4.38 21.30 38.23
N SER A 99 -5.17 22.21 37.66
CA SER A 99 -4.86 23.65 37.68
C SER A 99 -4.93 24.22 39.11
N PRO A 100 -4.02 25.13 39.49
CA PRO A 100 -4.10 25.85 40.76
C PRO A 100 -5.35 26.74 40.86
N ASN A 101 -5.94 27.13 39.72
CA ASN A 101 -7.13 27.97 39.64
C ASN A 101 -8.43 27.17 39.47
N PHE A 102 -8.35 25.83 39.47
CA PHE A 102 -9.48 24.95 39.26
C PHE A 102 -10.64 25.22 40.23
N LYS A 103 -11.83 25.41 39.69
CA LYS A 103 -13.06 25.59 40.47
C LYS A 103 -13.78 24.27 40.60
N LYS A 104 -13.75 23.67 41.81
CA LYS A 104 -14.35 22.34 42.08
C LYS A 104 -15.83 22.19 41.68
N ASN A 105 -16.61 23.26 41.77
CA ASN A 105 -18.03 23.30 41.37
C ASN A 105 -18.25 23.99 40.02
N GLY A 106 -17.18 24.30 39.30
CA GLY A 106 -17.21 24.88 37.96
C GLY A 106 -17.20 23.83 36.86
N PRO A 107 -17.37 24.25 35.61
CA PRO A 107 -17.20 23.39 34.45
C PRO A 107 -15.78 22.82 34.37
N LYS A 108 -15.65 21.61 33.85
CA LYS A 108 -14.37 20.92 33.68
C LYS A 108 -14.34 20.15 32.37
N ILE A 109 -13.15 19.81 31.90
CA ILE A 109 -13.00 18.96 30.73
C ILE A 109 -13.47 17.53 31.08
N HIS A 110 -14.39 17.00 30.29
CA HIS A 110 -14.91 15.65 30.49
C HIS A 110 -13.86 14.57 30.21
N PHE A 111 -13.98 13.40 30.87
CA PHE A 111 -12.98 12.34 30.82
C PHE A 111 -12.75 11.78 29.40
N ASP A 112 -13.74 11.90 28.52
CA ASP A 112 -13.64 11.45 27.12
C ASP A 112 -12.54 12.18 26.35
N LEU A 113 -12.26 13.45 26.68
CA LEU A 113 -11.28 14.27 25.97
C LEU A 113 -10.05 14.65 26.80
N ILE A 114 -10.08 14.50 28.13
CA ILE A 114 -9.00 14.96 29.02
C ILE A 114 -7.65 14.26 28.77
N GLY A 115 -7.67 13.04 28.21
CA GLY A 115 -6.45 12.28 27.89
C GLY A 115 -5.78 12.67 26.57
N TYR A 116 -6.36 13.59 25.80
CA TYR A 116 -5.78 14.08 24.55
C TYR A 116 -4.83 15.26 24.79
N ASP A 117 -4.03 15.58 23.76
CA ASP A 117 -3.16 16.77 23.75
C ASP A 117 -4.04 18.04 23.65
N ILE A 118 -4.13 18.78 24.76
CA ILE A 118 -4.92 20.01 24.90
C ILE A 118 -3.97 21.18 25.19
N ILE A 119 -4.12 22.28 24.46
CA ILE A 119 -3.39 23.52 24.72
C ILE A 119 -4.23 24.39 25.65
N PHE A 120 -3.71 24.67 26.83
CA PHE A 120 -4.39 25.50 27.82
C PHE A 120 -4.07 26.98 27.63
N TRP A 121 -5.08 27.85 27.79
CA TRP A 121 -4.90 29.30 27.84
C TRP A 121 -5.21 29.84 29.23
N ASP A 122 -4.36 30.77 29.69
CA ASP A 122 -4.55 31.54 30.93
C ASP A 122 -5.02 32.96 30.54
N PRO A 123 -6.16 33.45 31.05
CA PRO A 123 -6.60 34.82 30.83
C PRO A 123 -5.54 35.89 31.20
N ASN A 124 -4.63 35.58 32.12
CA ASN A 124 -3.59 36.49 32.60
C ASN A 124 -2.29 36.38 31.79
N ASP A 125 -2.07 35.29 31.04
CA ASP A 125 -0.92 35.12 30.15
C ASP A 125 -1.28 34.36 28.87
N LEU A 126 -1.52 35.12 27.81
CA LEU A 126 -1.88 34.62 26.50
C LEU A 126 -0.69 34.47 25.55
N ASN A 127 0.51 34.94 25.93
CA ASN A 127 1.67 34.91 25.04
C ASN A 127 2.17 33.48 24.85
N GLU A 128 2.26 32.72 25.94
CA GLU A 128 2.67 31.32 25.88
C GLU A 128 1.68 30.48 25.05
N PHE A 129 0.38 30.73 25.24
CA PHE A 129 -0.69 30.07 24.48
C PHE A 129 -0.54 30.30 22.98
N LYS A 130 -0.35 31.56 22.54
CA LYS A 130 -0.18 31.91 21.12
C LYS A 130 0.98 31.15 20.49
N ILE A 131 2.15 31.13 21.15
CA ILE A 131 3.34 30.44 20.65
C ILE A 131 3.10 28.94 20.51
N LYS A 132 2.47 28.31 21.52
CA LYS A 132 2.14 26.87 21.49
C LYS A 132 1.16 26.57 20.36
N LEU A 133 0.12 27.40 20.21
CA LEU A 133 -0.91 27.23 19.20
C LEU A 133 -0.32 27.34 17.78
N GLU A 134 0.47 28.38 17.49
CA GLU A 134 1.12 28.55 16.17
C GLU A 134 2.03 27.35 15.82
N LYS A 135 2.83 26.88 16.79
CA LYS A 135 3.69 25.73 16.61
C LYS A 135 2.88 24.47 16.27
N GLN A 136 1.78 24.25 16.99
CA GLN A 136 0.92 23.09 16.76
C GLN A 136 0.20 23.18 15.41
N ILE A 137 -0.31 24.36 15.02
CA ILE A 137 -0.92 24.59 13.71
C ILE A 137 0.05 24.23 12.59
N LYS A 138 1.28 24.77 12.61
CA LYS A 138 2.31 24.49 11.60
C LYS A 138 2.64 23.00 11.52
N LYS A 139 2.70 22.32 12.66
CA LYS A 139 2.90 20.86 12.73
C LYS A 139 1.75 20.10 12.08
N ARG A 140 0.48 20.44 12.39
CA ARG A 140 -0.71 19.78 11.82
C ARG A 140 -0.82 20.04 10.32
N LEU A 141 -0.62 21.27 9.87
CA LEU A 141 -0.63 21.62 8.44
C LEU A 141 0.40 20.84 7.63
N LYS A 142 1.61 20.64 8.17
CA LYS A 142 2.64 19.81 7.50
C LYS A 142 2.14 18.37 7.28
N LEU A 143 1.51 17.77 8.28
CA LEU A 143 0.97 16.41 8.19
C LEU A 143 -0.19 16.34 7.19
N VAL A 144 -1.15 17.26 7.29
CA VAL A 144 -2.30 17.34 6.38
C VAL A 144 -1.86 17.53 4.93
N ASN A 145 -0.89 18.40 4.68
CA ASN A 145 -0.40 18.64 3.33
C ASN A 145 0.33 17.42 2.76
N GLN A 146 1.11 16.70 3.57
CA GLN A 146 1.78 15.47 3.14
C GLN A 146 0.79 14.38 2.75
N GLU A 147 -0.29 14.23 3.51
CA GLU A 147 -1.35 13.27 3.20
C GLU A 147 -2.17 13.68 1.98
N ASN A 148 -2.55 14.94 1.87
CA ASN A 148 -3.25 15.46 0.69
C ASN A 148 -2.41 15.31 -0.59
N LEU A 149 -1.08 15.52 -0.50
CA LEU A 149 -0.15 15.29 -1.62
C LEU A 149 -0.11 13.81 -2.02
N ARG A 150 -0.05 12.88 -1.06
CA ARG A 150 -0.11 11.43 -1.34
C ARG A 150 -1.44 11.05 -1.99
N ASN A 151 -2.56 11.45 -1.38
CA ASN A 151 -3.90 11.14 -1.88
C ASN A 151 -4.17 11.76 -3.26
N PHE A 152 -3.67 12.98 -3.53
CA PHE A 152 -3.79 13.63 -4.83
C PHE A 152 -2.99 12.90 -5.92
N VAL A 153 -1.76 12.48 -5.60
CA VAL A 153 -0.92 11.70 -6.51
C VAL A 153 -1.55 10.34 -6.80
N GLU A 154 -2.04 9.64 -5.77
CA GLU A 154 -2.70 8.33 -5.92
C GLU A 154 -3.99 8.42 -6.74
N LYS A 155 -4.84 9.41 -6.45
CA LYS A 155 -6.12 9.60 -7.14
C LYS A 155 -5.93 10.04 -8.59
N ASN A 156 -5.01 10.96 -8.88
CA ASN A 156 -4.72 11.36 -10.26
C ASN A 156 -4.22 10.19 -11.10
N VAL A 157 -3.37 9.30 -10.58
CA VAL A 157 -2.81 8.21 -11.38
C VAL A 157 -3.87 7.18 -11.75
N ILE A 158 -4.80 6.87 -10.84
CA ILE A 158 -5.95 6.00 -11.13
C ILE A 158 -6.88 6.65 -12.17
N ASP A 159 -7.23 7.92 -11.96
CA ASP A 159 -8.16 8.65 -12.84
C ASP A 159 -7.53 8.88 -14.22
N GLU A 160 -6.24 9.25 -14.31
CA GLU A 160 -5.46 9.33 -15.54
C GLU A 160 -5.41 7.97 -16.26
N SER A 161 -5.24 6.87 -15.53
CA SER A 161 -5.24 5.52 -16.13
C SER A 161 -6.62 5.14 -16.68
N LYS A 162 -7.70 5.48 -15.95
CA LYS A 162 -9.08 5.22 -16.38
C LYS A 162 -9.48 6.09 -17.57
N ASP A 163 -9.11 7.36 -17.57
CA ASP A 163 -9.36 8.29 -18.67
C ASP A 163 -8.56 7.90 -19.91
N TYR A 164 -7.31 7.48 -19.73
CA TYR A 164 -6.52 6.87 -20.79
C TYR A 164 -7.21 5.65 -21.41
N ILE A 165 -7.76 4.73 -20.61
CA ILE A 165 -8.47 3.55 -21.15
C ILE A 165 -9.68 3.96 -22.01
N LYS A 166 -10.31 5.11 -21.72
CA LYS A 166 -11.40 5.64 -22.53
C LYS A 166 -10.90 6.25 -23.85
N GLU A 167 -9.73 6.90 -23.83
CA GLU A 167 -9.10 7.53 -24.98
C GLU A 167 -8.12 6.56 -25.66
N LYS A 168 -8.58 5.81 -26.67
CA LYS A 168 -7.82 4.73 -27.35
C LYS A 168 -6.52 5.17 -28.07
N ASP A 169 -5.46 5.58 -27.36
CA ASP A 169 -4.18 5.99 -27.96
C ASP A 169 -2.95 5.34 -27.28
N ASP A 170 -2.35 4.31 -27.91
CA ASP A 170 -1.14 3.61 -27.43
C ASP A 170 0.04 4.55 -27.09
N VAL A 171 0.16 5.69 -27.77
CA VAL A 171 1.29 6.60 -27.60
C VAL A 171 1.32 7.19 -26.19
N SER A 172 0.16 7.49 -25.61
CA SER A 172 0.08 8.10 -24.27
C SER A 172 0.48 7.11 -23.16
N LEU A 173 0.18 5.81 -23.28
CA LEU A 173 0.59 4.81 -22.26
C LEU A 173 2.09 4.57 -22.25
N ARG A 174 2.73 4.47 -23.44
CA ARG A 174 4.20 4.33 -23.48
C ARG A 174 4.88 5.51 -22.83
N GLU A 175 4.42 6.72 -23.12
CA GLU A 175 5.00 7.93 -22.54
C GLU A 175 4.71 8.05 -21.04
N LEU A 176 3.50 7.66 -20.58
CA LEU A 176 3.17 7.59 -19.16
C LEU A 176 4.06 6.59 -18.43
N ILE A 177 4.17 5.35 -18.92
CA ILE A 177 5.02 4.32 -18.31
C ILE A 177 6.48 4.79 -18.31
N LYS A 178 7.01 5.27 -19.43
CA LYS A 178 8.39 5.80 -19.50
C LYS A 178 8.63 6.93 -18.52
N LYS A 179 7.67 7.85 -18.38
CA LYS A 179 7.76 8.94 -17.39
C LYS A 179 7.86 8.37 -15.98
N GLN A 180 7.03 7.38 -15.65
CA GLN A 180 7.08 6.73 -14.34
C GLN A 180 8.37 5.93 -14.12
N MET A 181 8.89 5.28 -15.15
CA MET A 181 10.19 4.62 -15.10
C MET A 181 11.30 5.59 -14.73
N LYS A 182 11.35 6.73 -15.41
CA LYS A 182 12.34 7.76 -15.16
C LYS A 182 12.21 8.34 -13.75
N THR A 183 10.99 8.43 -13.22
CA THR A 183 10.76 8.80 -11.82
C THR A 183 11.37 7.76 -10.87
N ILE A 184 11.04 6.47 -11.02
CA ILE A 184 11.56 5.39 -10.17
C ILE A 184 13.09 5.35 -10.23
N GLU A 185 13.65 5.47 -11.44
CA GLU A 185 15.10 5.51 -11.68
C GLU A 185 15.78 6.62 -10.87
N ASN A 186 15.31 7.86 -11.03
CA ASN A 186 15.90 9.01 -10.34
C ASN A 186 15.75 8.89 -8.83
N GLN A 187 14.55 8.54 -8.36
CA GLN A 187 14.28 8.39 -6.92
C GLN A 187 15.14 7.29 -6.29
N TRP A 188 15.39 6.21 -7.02
CA TRP A 188 16.27 5.15 -6.55
C TRP A 188 17.74 5.58 -6.48
N LEU A 189 18.22 6.29 -7.51
CA LEU A 189 19.57 6.84 -7.51
C LEU A 189 19.80 7.82 -6.34
N ASP A 190 18.77 8.57 -5.96
CA ASP A 190 18.81 9.49 -4.81
C ASP A 190 18.75 8.74 -3.46
N LEU A 191 17.90 7.71 -3.37
CA LEU A 191 17.67 6.96 -2.12
C LEU A 191 18.81 5.97 -1.80
N TYR A 192 19.47 5.41 -2.82
CA TYR A 192 20.46 4.35 -2.65
C TYR A 192 21.64 4.73 -1.73
N PRO A 193 22.29 5.90 -1.87
CA PRO A 193 23.40 6.29 -0.99
C PRO A 193 22.99 6.36 0.49
N GLU A 194 21.80 6.91 0.78
CA GLU A 194 21.30 7.04 2.14
C GLU A 194 21.02 5.67 2.77
N LEU A 195 20.43 4.75 2.00
CA LEU A 195 20.18 3.38 2.46
C LEU A 195 21.49 2.61 2.64
N ASP A 196 22.44 2.76 1.73
CA ASP A 196 23.74 2.07 1.80
C ASP A 196 24.57 2.52 3.01
N GLU A 197 24.56 3.81 3.31
CA GLU A 197 25.16 4.35 4.52
C GLU A 197 24.43 3.85 5.78
N ALA A 198 23.11 3.97 5.82
CA ALA A 198 22.32 3.57 6.98
C ALA A 198 22.37 2.05 7.26
N TYR A 199 22.49 1.22 6.22
CA TYR A 199 22.60 -0.23 6.37
C TYR A 199 23.90 -0.64 7.09
N ALA A 200 25.00 0.10 6.87
CA ALA A 200 26.26 -0.15 7.57
C ALA A 200 26.12 0.01 9.10
N GLU A 201 25.17 0.84 9.56
CA GLU A 201 24.94 1.13 10.98
C GLU A 201 23.79 0.33 11.60
N LYS A 202 22.67 0.18 10.87
CA LYS A 202 21.39 -0.33 11.40
C LYS A 202 21.04 -1.73 10.88
N GLY A 203 21.83 -2.26 9.96
CA GLY A 203 21.62 -3.57 9.36
C GLY A 203 20.22 -3.73 8.73
N ASN A 204 19.58 -4.86 8.98
CA ASN A 204 18.41 -5.32 8.21
C ASN A 204 17.12 -4.52 8.41
N THR A 205 17.01 -3.68 9.45
CA THR A 205 15.81 -2.84 9.66
C THR A 205 15.62 -1.80 8.57
N VAL A 206 16.73 -1.27 8.02
CA VAL A 206 16.76 -0.30 6.92
C VAL A 206 16.22 -0.86 5.61
N ILE A 207 16.28 -2.19 5.43
CA ILE A 207 15.74 -2.86 4.23
C ILE A 207 14.23 -2.66 4.14
N ILE A 208 13.52 -2.82 5.25
CA ILE A 208 12.05 -2.67 5.27
C ILE A 208 11.66 -1.22 4.99
N ASP A 209 12.38 -0.26 5.57
CA ASP A 209 12.12 1.17 5.34
C ASP A 209 12.44 1.56 3.88
N GLY A 210 13.52 1.03 3.32
CA GLY A 210 13.87 1.20 1.91
C GLY A 210 12.83 0.58 0.97
N LEU A 211 12.30 -0.62 1.29
CA LEU A 211 11.20 -1.25 0.55
C LEU A 211 9.94 -0.37 0.58
N LYS A 212 9.54 0.13 1.75
CA LYS A 212 8.39 1.03 1.89
C LYS A 212 8.56 2.30 1.05
N ALA A 213 9.74 2.89 1.08
CA ALA A 213 10.04 4.09 0.30
C ALA A 213 9.93 3.82 -1.21
N LEU A 214 10.48 2.70 -1.67
CA LEU A 214 10.45 2.31 -3.08
C LEU A 214 9.05 1.90 -3.57
N GLU A 215 8.26 1.24 -2.73
CA GLU A 215 6.91 0.83 -3.12
C GLU A 215 6.00 2.01 -3.45
N ASN A 216 6.14 3.14 -2.76
CA ASN A 216 5.41 4.36 -3.11
C ASN A 216 5.65 4.78 -4.58
N TYR A 217 6.82 4.46 -5.14
CA TYR A 217 7.14 4.76 -6.54
C TYR A 217 6.65 3.67 -7.50
N THR A 218 6.57 2.41 -7.08
CA THR A 218 6.04 1.31 -7.90
C THR A 218 4.51 1.19 -7.85
N ASP A 219 3.86 1.84 -6.88
CA ASP A 219 2.40 1.87 -6.74
C ASP A 219 1.70 2.46 -7.95
N GLN A 220 2.31 3.46 -8.59
CA GLN A 220 1.77 4.06 -9.81
C GLN A 220 1.78 3.07 -10.98
N ILE A 221 2.89 2.34 -11.18
CA ILE A 221 2.98 1.29 -12.21
C ILE A 221 2.03 0.14 -11.89
N THR A 222 1.91 -0.22 -10.60
CA THR A 222 0.97 -1.25 -10.14
C THR A 222 -0.46 -0.84 -10.48
N SER A 223 -0.87 0.37 -10.11
CA SER A 223 -2.19 0.92 -10.39
C SER A 223 -2.52 0.96 -11.88
N ILE A 224 -1.60 1.43 -12.73
CA ILE A 224 -1.75 1.41 -14.19
C ILE A 224 -2.02 -0.02 -14.68
N GLY A 225 -1.18 -0.97 -14.27
CA GLY A 225 -1.31 -2.36 -14.69
C GLY A 225 -2.61 -3.02 -14.22
N LEU A 226 -3.02 -2.79 -12.98
CA LEU A 226 -4.29 -3.28 -12.44
C LEU A 226 -5.49 -2.70 -13.22
N THR A 227 -5.45 -1.40 -13.53
CA THR A 227 -6.49 -0.73 -14.30
C THR A 227 -6.60 -1.34 -15.70
N LEU A 228 -5.47 -1.60 -16.36
CA LEU A 228 -5.46 -2.28 -17.66
C LEU A 228 -6.05 -3.68 -17.59
N ILE A 229 -5.64 -4.50 -16.61
CA ILE A 229 -6.16 -5.86 -16.47
C ILE A 229 -7.68 -5.88 -16.26
N GLU A 230 -8.21 -4.98 -15.44
CA GLU A 230 -9.63 -4.94 -15.08
C GLU A 230 -10.50 -4.31 -16.17
N TYR A 231 -10.02 -3.25 -16.85
CA TYR A 231 -10.86 -2.42 -17.72
C TYR A 231 -10.48 -2.44 -19.21
N SER A 232 -9.31 -2.95 -19.62
CA SER A 232 -8.88 -2.90 -21.04
C SER A 232 -7.99 -4.06 -21.51
N SER A 233 -8.45 -4.84 -22.49
CA SER A 233 -7.66 -5.96 -23.04
C SER A 233 -6.58 -5.57 -24.03
N ASP A 234 -6.74 -4.43 -24.70
CA ASP A 234 -6.01 -4.16 -25.94
C ASP A 234 -4.56 -3.73 -25.68
N TYR A 235 -4.33 -3.05 -24.55
CA TYR A 235 -3.03 -2.49 -24.17
C TYR A 235 -2.20 -3.41 -23.25
N THR A 236 -2.78 -4.53 -22.78
CA THR A 236 -2.08 -5.34 -21.78
C THR A 236 -0.77 -5.93 -22.31
N ASN A 237 -0.70 -6.30 -23.59
CA ASN A 237 0.54 -6.83 -24.18
C ASN A 237 1.68 -5.82 -24.15
N GLU A 238 1.34 -4.56 -24.46
CA GLU A 238 2.28 -3.46 -24.49
C GLU A 238 2.76 -3.08 -23.09
N PHE A 239 1.84 -3.08 -22.13
CA PHE A 239 2.18 -2.92 -20.72
C PHE A 239 3.10 -4.05 -20.23
N LEU A 240 2.81 -5.31 -20.53
CA LEU A 240 3.65 -6.45 -20.12
C LEU A 240 5.05 -6.37 -20.73
N LYS A 241 5.17 -5.95 -22.00
CA LYS A 241 6.47 -5.70 -22.63
C LYS A 241 7.23 -4.56 -21.93
N SER A 242 6.51 -3.51 -21.52
CA SER A 242 7.10 -2.39 -20.79
C SER A 242 7.54 -2.82 -19.39
N LEU A 243 6.73 -3.63 -18.70
CA LEU A 243 7.07 -4.23 -17.41
C LEU A 243 8.33 -5.08 -17.51
N GLN A 244 8.49 -5.90 -18.56
CA GLN A 244 9.72 -6.66 -18.80
C GLN A 244 10.95 -5.74 -18.94
N ASN A 245 10.83 -4.62 -19.67
CA ASN A 245 11.91 -3.64 -19.76
C ASN A 245 12.23 -2.99 -18.41
N ILE A 246 11.20 -2.74 -17.58
CA ILE A 246 11.36 -2.16 -16.24
C ILE A 246 12.15 -3.09 -15.34
N TYR A 247 11.87 -4.40 -15.39
CA TYR A 247 12.62 -5.37 -14.61
C TYR A 247 14.10 -5.43 -14.96
N ASN A 248 14.42 -5.30 -16.25
CA ASN A 248 15.80 -5.27 -16.71
C ASN A 248 16.52 -3.92 -16.40
N LEU A 249 15.79 -2.88 -15.95
CA LEU A 249 16.34 -1.55 -15.68
C LEU A 249 17.35 -1.57 -14.52
N SER A 250 17.09 -2.37 -13.49
CA SER A 250 17.97 -2.45 -12.31
C SER A 250 19.39 -2.85 -12.69
N ASP A 251 19.55 -3.84 -13.58
CA ASP A 251 20.88 -4.26 -14.00
C ASP A 251 21.55 -3.22 -14.91
N ILE A 252 20.78 -2.55 -15.78
CA ILE A 252 21.27 -1.42 -16.60
C ILE A 252 21.75 -0.26 -15.72
N LEU A 253 21.05 0.04 -14.62
CA LEU A 253 21.38 1.17 -13.75
C LEU A 253 22.72 1.03 -13.03
N PHE A 254 23.14 -0.21 -12.82
CA PHE A 254 24.36 -0.56 -12.10
C PHE A 254 25.48 -1.10 -12.99
N GLU A 255 25.24 -1.24 -14.30
CA GLU A 255 26.25 -1.61 -15.28
C GLU A 255 27.39 -0.58 -15.31
N GLY A 256 28.64 -1.06 -15.24
CA GLY A 256 29.84 -0.22 -15.39
C GLY A 256 30.16 0.76 -14.24
N LYS A 257 29.36 0.84 -13.17
CA LYS A 257 29.56 1.85 -12.10
C LYS A 257 30.57 1.48 -10.99
N GLY A 258 31.36 0.41 -11.13
CA GLY A 258 32.43 0.05 -10.19
C GLY A 258 32.13 -1.19 -9.33
N ASN A 259 33.07 -1.55 -8.45
CA ASN A 259 33.01 -2.81 -7.69
C ASN A 259 32.04 -2.73 -6.50
N TYR A 260 30.74 -2.78 -6.76
CA TYR A 260 29.67 -2.86 -5.75
C TYR A 260 29.43 -4.28 -5.22
N SER A 261 30.36 -5.21 -5.47
CA SER A 261 30.27 -6.59 -5.00
C SER A 261 30.28 -6.75 -3.48
N SER A 262 30.62 -5.72 -2.71
CA SER A 262 30.73 -5.85 -1.25
C SER A 262 29.43 -5.52 -0.48
N ARG A 263 28.35 -5.03 -1.13
CA ARG A 263 27.09 -4.66 -0.46
C ARG A 263 25.85 -5.09 -1.26
N HIS A 264 25.62 -6.40 -1.30
CA HIS A 264 24.70 -7.04 -2.23
C HIS A 264 23.19 -6.78 -2.03
N ILE A 265 22.68 -6.53 -0.82
CA ILE A 265 21.23 -6.65 -0.54
C ILE A 265 20.42 -5.45 -1.06
N ILE A 266 20.92 -4.23 -0.84
CA ILE A 266 20.21 -2.98 -1.15
C ILE A 266 20.03 -2.81 -2.67
N ARG A 267 21.00 -3.30 -3.46
CA ARG A 267 20.93 -3.29 -4.92
C ARG A 267 19.68 -4.00 -5.47
N TYR A 268 19.17 -5.03 -4.79
CA TYR A 268 18.04 -5.83 -5.28
C TYR A 268 16.67 -5.33 -4.83
N LEU A 269 16.57 -4.24 -4.05
CA LEU A 269 15.27 -3.72 -3.61
C LEU A 269 14.32 -3.33 -4.76
N PRO A 270 14.80 -2.74 -5.88
CA PRO A 270 13.94 -2.52 -7.04
C PRO A 270 13.35 -3.82 -7.61
N HIS A 271 14.12 -4.91 -7.67
CA HIS A 271 13.62 -6.21 -8.13
C HIS A 271 12.51 -6.74 -7.23
N VAL A 272 12.67 -6.59 -5.91
CA VAL A 272 11.66 -7.03 -4.92
C VAL A 272 10.37 -6.21 -5.06
N THR A 273 10.46 -4.88 -5.13
CA THR A 273 9.27 -4.01 -5.27
C THR A 273 8.55 -4.20 -6.60
N LEU A 274 9.30 -4.45 -7.68
CA LEU A 274 8.69 -4.82 -8.95
C LEU A 274 8.06 -6.21 -8.85
N PHE A 275 8.71 -7.22 -8.24
CA PHE A 275 8.10 -8.54 -7.99
C PHE A 275 6.76 -8.43 -7.26
N ASN A 276 6.61 -7.46 -6.36
CA ASN A 276 5.33 -7.17 -5.71
C ASN A 276 4.28 -6.66 -6.70
N THR A 277 4.67 -5.77 -7.61
CA THR A 277 3.83 -5.33 -8.73
C THR A 277 3.35 -6.54 -9.53
N TYR A 278 4.26 -7.42 -9.96
CA TYR A 278 3.94 -8.65 -10.70
C TYR A 278 2.96 -9.56 -9.96
N CYS A 279 3.14 -9.73 -8.65
CA CYS A 279 2.22 -10.51 -7.83
C CYS A 279 0.81 -9.89 -7.78
N CYS A 280 0.71 -8.57 -7.65
CA CYS A 280 -0.57 -7.86 -7.69
C CYS A 280 -1.27 -8.03 -9.04
N LEU A 281 -0.53 -7.91 -10.14
CA LEU A 281 -1.05 -8.10 -11.50
C LEU A 281 -1.55 -9.53 -11.70
N GLY A 282 -0.79 -10.54 -11.25
CA GLY A 282 -1.21 -11.94 -11.31
C GLY A 282 -2.48 -12.20 -10.51
N ALA A 283 -2.58 -11.68 -9.30
CA ALA A 283 -3.79 -11.79 -8.48
C ALA A 283 -5.01 -11.16 -9.17
N CYS A 284 -4.84 -9.95 -9.74
CA CYS A 284 -5.90 -9.25 -10.47
C CYS A 284 -6.32 -9.99 -11.75
N ALA A 285 -5.36 -10.57 -12.48
CA ALA A 285 -5.66 -11.33 -13.70
C ALA A 285 -6.44 -12.61 -13.39
N ILE A 286 -6.19 -13.30 -12.27
CA ILE A 286 -7.01 -14.45 -11.84
C ILE A 286 -8.40 -13.99 -11.42
N LYS A 287 -8.49 -12.93 -10.60
CA LYS A 287 -9.77 -12.36 -10.16
C LYS A 287 -10.69 -12.08 -11.35
N ASN A 288 -10.14 -11.46 -12.38
CA ASN A 288 -10.86 -11.04 -13.59
C ASN A 288 -10.87 -12.11 -14.71
N GLU A 289 -10.43 -13.34 -14.43
CA GLU A 289 -10.40 -14.47 -15.38
C GLU A 289 -9.67 -14.17 -16.71
N ARG A 290 -8.66 -13.29 -16.66
CA ARG A 290 -7.84 -12.89 -17.82
C ARG A 290 -6.75 -13.92 -18.10
N LEU A 291 -7.15 -15.11 -18.55
CA LEU A 291 -6.26 -16.26 -18.75
C LEU A 291 -5.16 -16.01 -19.80
N ASP A 292 -5.43 -15.20 -20.81
CA ASP A 292 -4.43 -14.80 -21.82
C ASP A 292 -3.31 -13.93 -21.21
N ILE A 293 -3.66 -13.07 -20.25
CA ILE A 293 -2.71 -12.25 -19.51
C ILE A 293 -1.89 -13.13 -18.57
N LEU A 294 -2.53 -14.07 -17.87
CA LEU A 294 -1.84 -15.00 -16.99
C LEU A 294 -0.78 -15.80 -17.74
N GLY A 295 -1.11 -16.35 -18.91
CA GLY A 295 -0.15 -17.08 -19.74
C GLY A 295 1.04 -16.25 -20.20
N LYS A 296 0.89 -14.93 -20.33
CA LYS A 296 1.98 -14.00 -20.65
C LYS A 296 2.80 -13.64 -19.40
N LEU A 297 2.13 -13.36 -18.28
CA LEU A 297 2.76 -13.03 -16.99
C LEU A 297 3.72 -14.14 -16.55
N ILE A 298 3.29 -15.41 -16.57
CA ILE A 298 4.15 -16.52 -16.13
C ILE A 298 5.38 -16.76 -17.03
N LYS A 299 5.40 -16.17 -18.21
CA LYS A 299 6.49 -16.25 -19.19
C LYS A 299 7.39 -15.01 -19.21
N ILE A 300 7.16 -14.05 -18.31
CA ILE A 300 8.06 -12.91 -18.18
C ILE A 300 9.41 -13.43 -17.69
N GLU A 301 10.46 -13.09 -18.43
CA GLU A 301 11.84 -13.43 -18.12
C GLU A 301 12.62 -12.16 -17.82
N MET A 302 13.50 -12.28 -16.84
CA MET A 302 14.52 -11.30 -16.47
C MET A 302 15.85 -11.70 -17.11
N ILE A 303 16.60 -10.71 -17.58
CA ILE A 303 17.91 -10.91 -18.17
C ILE A 303 18.95 -10.54 -17.11
N ASN A 304 19.67 -11.54 -16.61
CA ASN A 304 20.75 -11.34 -15.65
C ASN A 304 22.10 -11.47 -16.35
N GLU A 305 23.03 -10.57 -16.05
CA GLU A 305 24.45 -10.78 -16.36
C GLU A 305 25.11 -11.56 -15.23
N ASP A 306 25.48 -12.82 -15.51
CA ASP A 306 26.36 -13.57 -14.62
C ASP A 306 27.70 -13.79 -15.31
N SER A 307 28.76 -13.24 -14.70
CA SER A 307 30.16 -13.58 -14.96
C SER A 307 30.48 -13.93 -16.42
N SER A 308 30.20 -12.98 -17.32
CA SER A 308 30.46 -12.98 -18.78
C SER A 308 29.42 -13.61 -19.73
N ASN A 309 28.26 -14.09 -19.26
CA ASN A 309 27.14 -14.51 -20.12
C ASN A 309 25.79 -13.88 -19.70
N LEU A 310 25.00 -13.47 -20.70
CA LEU A 310 23.60 -13.07 -20.53
C LEU A 310 22.73 -14.32 -20.34
N ILE A 311 22.15 -14.49 -19.15
CA ILE A 311 21.25 -15.59 -18.83
C ILE A 311 19.85 -15.02 -18.66
N SER A 312 18.89 -15.56 -19.42
CA SER A 312 17.48 -15.21 -19.26
C SER A 312 16.77 -16.26 -18.40
N ASN A 313 16.13 -15.83 -17.32
CA ASN A 313 15.39 -16.69 -16.41
C ASN A 313 13.99 -16.15 -16.12
N PRO A 314 12.98 -17.02 -15.87
CA PRO A 314 11.66 -16.57 -15.49
C PRO A 314 11.69 -15.72 -14.22
N ILE A 315 10.95 -14.62 -14.22
CA ILE A 315 11.01 -13.63 -13.15
C ILE A 315 10.57 -14.15 -11.78
N TRP A 316 9.71 -15.15 -11.75
CA TRP A 316 9.23 -15.76 -10.52
C TRP A 316 10.18 -16.84 -9.98
N LEU A 317 11.23 -17.19 -10.71
CA LEU A 317 12.22 -18.17 -10.28
C LEU A 317 13.06 -17.59 -9.14
N ILE A 318 13.27 -18.38 -8.08
CA ILE A 318 14.02 -17.92 -6.90
C ILE A 318 15.39 -17.41 -7.26
N GLU A 319 16.08 -18.12 -8.16
CA GLU A 319 17.43 -17.75 -8.58
C GLU A 319 17.47 -16.43 -9.37
N SER A 320 16.32 -15.95 -9.86
CA SER A 320 16.20 -14.67 -10.57
C SER A 320 16.03 -13.52 -9.59
N VAL A 321 15.02 -13.55 -8.72
CA VAL A 321 14.70 -12.41 -7.83
C VAL A 321 15.50 -12.44 -6.52
N PHE A 322 15.94 -13.63 -6.09
CA PHE A 322 16.44 -13.88 -4.74
C PHE A 322 17.73 -14.70 -4.73
N TYR A 323 18.75 -14.32 -5.51
CA TYR A 323 20.01 -15.07 -5.57
C TYR A 323 20.47 -15.56 -4.17
N PRO A 324 20.86 -16.84 -4.02
CA PRO A 324 20.49 -17.67 -2.86
C PRO A 324 21.19 -17.39 -1.53
N SER A 325 22.03 -16.36 -1.39
CA SER A 325 22.68 -16.07 -0.11
C SER A 325 21.98 -15.00 0.72
N ILE A 326 21.07 -14.22 0.11
CA ILE A 326 20.56 -12.97 0.69
C ILE A 326 19.27 -13.18 1.50
N PHE A 327 18.45 -14.17 1.12
CA PHE A 327 17.20 -14.51 1.82
C PHE A 327 17.11 -16.01 2.19
N ALA A 328 18.19 -16.78 2.05
CA ALA A 328 18.19 -18.21 2.36
C ALA A 328 18.09 -18.52 3.87
N ASP A 329 18.23 -17.54 4.75
CA ASP A 329 17.70 -17.64 6.10
C ASP A 329 16.19 -17.44 6.05
N SER A 330 15.45 -18.48 6.43
CA SER A 330 13.99 -18.59 6.35
C SER A 330 13.23 -17.38 6.92
N ASP A 331 13.80 -16.68 7.89
CA ASP A 331 13.20 -15.52 8.54
C ASP A 331 13.05 -14.31 7.59
N TYR A 332 13.87 -14.23 6.53
CA TYR A 332 13.93 -13.05 5.64
C TYR A 332 13.06 -13.17 4.39
N LEU A 333 12.93 -14.36 3.80
CA LEU A 333 11.87 -14.61 2.80
C LEU A 333 10.50 -14.39 3.45
N VAL A 334 10.32 -14.89 4.67
CA VAL A 334 9.14 -14.60 5.48
C VAL A 334 8.99 -13.10 5.69
N GLY A 335 10.07 -12.34 5.91
CA GLY A 335 10.04 -10.87 6.01
C GLY A 335 9.59 -10.15 4.73
N ALA A 336 10.15 -10.48 3.57
CA ALA A 336 9.77 -9.88 2.29
C ALA A 336 8.35 -10.27 1.84
N PHE A 337 7.95 -11.53 2.10
CA PHE A 337 6.58 -11.98 1.86
C PHE A 337 5.57 -11.45 2.86
N LYS A 338 5.97 -11.27 4.13
CA LYS A 338 5.17 -10.58 5.14
C LYS A 338 5.03 -9.11 4.79
N PHE A 339 6.06 -8.48 4.24
CA PHE A 339 5.99 -7.13 3.70
C PHE A 339 5.00 -7.04 2.53
N LEU A 340 5.06 -7.98 1.58
CA LEU A 340 4.04 -8.17 0.53
C LEU A 340 2.62 -8.33 1.08
N TYR A 341 2.46 -9.09 2.17
CA TYR A 341 1.20 -9.30 2.85
C TYR A 341 0.69 -8.05 3.59
N GLU A 342 1.61 -7.30 4.20
CA GLU A 342 1.35 -6.01 4.86
C GLU A 342 1.10 -4.90 3.83
N SER A 343 1.53 -5.07 2.58
CA SER A 343 1.34 -4.10 1.49
C SER A 343 -0.11 -3.74 1.22
N TYR A 344 -1.03 -4.68 1.41
CA TYR A 344 -2.45 -4.37 1.32
C TYR A 344 -2.89 -3.28 2.31
N GLU A 345 -2.31 -3.23 3.52
CA GLU A 345 -2.77 -2.32 4.57
C GLU A 345 -2.31 -0.87 4.35
N TYR A 346 -1.25 -0.64 3.57
CA TYR A 346 -0.77 0.71 3.27
C TYR A 346 -0.96 1.15 1.82
N LYS A 347 -1.33 0.23 0.90
CA LYS A 347 -1.65 0.56 -0.50
C LYS A 347 -3.15 0.74 -0.67
N GLU A 348 -3.66 1.92 -0.29
CA GLU A 348 -5.11 2.19 -0.29
C GLU A 348 -5.76 1.96 -1.67
N PHE A 349 -5.04 2.23 -2.77
CA PHE A 349 -5.56 2.01 -4.13
C PHE A 349 -5.92 0.55 -4.43
N LEU A 350 -5.35 -0.43 -3.73
CA LEU A 350 -5.73 -1.84 -3.90
C LEU A 350 -7.19 -2.09 -3.53
N ASN A 351 -7.79 -1.25 -2.68
CA ASN A 351 -9.22 -1.34 -2.33
C ASN A 351 -10.15 -1.05 -3.51
N GLU A 352 -9.68 -0.41 -4.58
CA GLU A 352 -10.47 -0.28 -5.82
C GLU A 352 -10.55 -1.61 -6.60
N PHE A 353 -9.53 -2.45 -6.47
CA PHE A 353 -9.39 -3.70 -7.23
C PHE A 353 -9.73 -4.93 -6.40
N PHE A 354 -9.73 -4.85 -5.08
CA PHE A 354 -10.05 -5.98 -4.20
C PHE A 354 -10.97 -5.49 -3.08
N ARG A 355 -12.05 -6.25 -2.83
CA ARG A 355 -13.09 -5.93 -1.83
C ARG A 355 -12.56 -5.99 -0.41
N SER A 356 -11.51 -6.77 -0.18
CA SER A 356 -10.88 -6.93 1.12
C SER A 356 -9.49 -7.52 0.99
N LYS A 357 -8.71 -7.36 2.07
CA LYS A 357 -7.41 -8.03 2.24
C LYS A 357 -7.50 -9.54 2.01
N GLU A 358 -8.56 -10.17 2.52
CA GLU A 358 -8.75 -11.63 2.37
C GLU A 358 -9.02 -12.03 0.91
N GLU A 359 -9.72 -11.19 0.14
CA GLU A 359 -9.92 -11.42 -1.29
C GLU A 359 -8.61 -11.30 -2.07
N PHE A 360 -7.82 -10.26 -1.80
CA PHE A 360 -6.50 -10.11 -2.41
C PHE A 360 -5.61 -11.32 -2.13
N LEU A 361 -5.52 -11.74 -0.87
CA LEU A 361 -4.73 -12.90 -0.45
C LEU A 361 -5.18 -14.19 -1.12
N LYS A 362 -6.49 -14.39 -1.27
CA LYS A 362 -7.04 -15.55 -1.97
C LYS A 362 -6.47 -15.64 -3.39
N TYR A 363 -6.51 -14.56 -4.15
CA TYR A 363 -6.03 -14.54 -5.52
C TYR A 363 -4.50 -14.57 -5.63
N LEU A 364 -3.79 -13.96 -4.68
CA LEU A 364 -2.33 -14.06 -4.59
C LEU A 364 -1.87 -15.52 -4.37
N CYS A 365 -2.50 -16.25 -3.45
CA CYS A 365 -2.21 -17.67 -3.23
C CYS A 365 -2.50 -18.50 -4.48
N GLN A 366 -3.60 -18.21 -5.19
CA GLN A 366 -3.93 -18.89 -6.45
C GLN A 366 -2.89 -18.62 -7.53
N PHE A 367 -2.38 -17.39 -7.64
CA PHE A 367 -1.33 -17.06 -8.59
C PHE A 367 -0.03 -17.79 -8.29
N SER A 368 0.38 -17.81 -7.03
CA SER A 368 1.53 -18.58 -6.58
C SER A 368 1.42 -20.08 -6.91
N LEU A 369 0.22 -20.67 -6.78
CA LEU A 369 -0.03 -22.04 -7.21
C LEU A 369 0.18 -22.22 -8.72
N ILE A 370 -0.30 -21.31 -9.55
CA ILE A 370 -0.11 -21.37 -11.01
C ILE A 370 1.38 -21.35 -11.36
N LEU A 371 2.15 -20.45 -10.75
CA LEU A 371 3.60 -20.38 -10.96
C LEU A 371 4.30 -21.67 -10.55
N THR A 372 3.88 -22.28 -9.44
CA THR A 372 4.42 -23.56 -8.97
C THR A 372 4.13 -24.68 -9.98
N LEU A 373 2.90 -24.75 -10.50
CA LEU A 373 2.52 -25.71 -11.55
C LEU A 373 3.33 -25.49 -12.83
N TYR A 374 3.62 -24.24 -13.19
CA TYR A 374 4.40 -23.89 -14.37
C TYR A 374 5.88 -24.23 -14.19
N CYS A 375 6.44 -24.00 -13.00
CA CYS A 375 7.79 -24.43 -12.63
C CYS A 375 7.95 -25.94 -12.85
N PHE A 376 6.96 -26.75 -12.44
CA PHE A 376 7.00 -28.19 -12.68
C PHE A 376 6.89 -28.54 -14.16
N LYS A 377 6.07 -27.82 -14.94
CA LYS A 377 6.03 -28.00 -16.39
C LYS A 377 7.42 -27.82 -17.00
N LEU A 378 8.12 -26.73 -16.67
CA LEU A 378 9.47 -26.46 -17.18
C LEU A 378 10.47 -27.54 -16.73
N GLN A 379 10.38 -28.01 -15.49
CA GLN A 379 11.22 -29.11 -14.97
C GLN A 379 10.98 -30.43 -15.72
N PHE A 380 9.74 -30.71 -16.12
CA PHE A 380 9.42 -31.89 -16.95
C PHE A 380 9.94 -31.75 -18.38
N GLU A 381 9.82 -30.56 -18.97
CA GLU A 381 10.30 -30.27 -20.31
C GLU A 381 11.83 -30.30 -20.39
N ASN A 382 12.52 -29.86 -19.33
CA ASN A 382 13.98 -29.79 -19.26
C ASN A 382 14.53 -30.40 -17.95
N PRO A 383 14.57 -31.74 -17.81
CA PRO A 383 14.96 -32.41 -16.56
C PRO A 383 16.40 -32.14 -16.10
N LYS A 384 17.27 -31.68 -16.99
CA LYS A 384 18.68 -31.34 -16.69
C LYS A 384 18.81 -29.98 -16.00
N THR A 385 17.86 -29.08 -16.23
CA THR A 385 17.79 -27.77 -15.58
C THR A 385 17.08 -27.93 -14.26
N LYS A 386 17.57 -27.30 -13.20
CA LYS A 386 16.88 -27.27 -11.92
C LYS A 386 16.05 -26.00 -11.85
N TYR A 387 14.73 -26.13 -11.81
CA TYR A 387 13.82 -25.03 -11.54
C TYR A 387 13.34 -25.14 -10.10
N TRP A 388 13.48 -24.05 -9.34
CA TRP A 388 13.03 -23.98 -7.94
C TRP A 388 12.24 -22.69 -7.68
N MET A 389 11.07 -22.85 -7.06
CA MET A 389 10.20 -21.75 -6.63
C MET A 389 9.73 -22.04 -5.19
N ASN A 390 9.69 -21.02 -4.34
CA ASN A 390 9.07 -21.11 -3.01
C ASN A 390 7.61 -20.67 -3.15
N PRO A 391 6.63 -21.58 -2.99
CA PRO A 391 5.23 -21.20 -3.09
C PRO A 391 4.80 -20.33 -1.91
N VAL A 392 4.42 -19.08 -2.19
CA VAL A 392 3.84 -18.14 -1.19
C VAL A 392 2.73 -18.73 -0.30
N PHE A 393 2.00 -19.76 -0.77
CA PHE A 393 0.95 -20.41 0.00
C PHE A 393 1.44 -21.50 0.98
N SER A 394 2.73 -21.89 0.98
CA SER A 394 3.29 -22.88 1.92
C SER A 394 3.73 -22.31 3.26
N ASP A 395 4.01 -21.00 3.34
CA ASP A 395 4.66 -20.38 4.51
C ASP A 395 3.66 -19.91 5.59
N PHE A 396 2.37 -19.97 5.32
CA PHE A 396 1.33 -19.56 6.24
C PHE A 396 0.47 -20.76 6.61
N SER A 397 0.06 -20.81 7.88
CA SER A 397 -0.77 -21.85 8.49
C SER A 397 -1.92 -22.35 7.59
N GLY A 398 -2.41 -23.56 7.86
CA GLY A 398 -3.36 -24.34 7.06
C GLY A 398 -4.60 -23.65 6.44
N HIS A 399 -4.92 -22.43 6.86
CA HIS A 399 -5.94 -21.58 6.28
C HIS A 399 -5.70 -21.20 4.80
N ASN A 400 -4.46 -21.24 4.30
CA ASN A 400 -4.17 -20.87 2.91
C ASN A 400 -4.48 -21.97 1.89
N LEU A 401 -4.56 -23.25 2.29
CA LEU A 401 -5.04 -24.30 1.37
C LEU A 401 -6.48 -23.99 0.90
N ASN A 402 -7.32 -23.51 1.80
CA ASN A 402 -8.70 -23.11 1.49
C ASN A 402 -8.78 -21.97 0.46
N LYS A 403 -7.72 -21.15 0.33
CA LYS A 403 -7.65 -20.06 -0.66
C LYS A 403 -7.43 -20.57 -2.09
N VAL A 404 -6.71 -21.68 -2.24
CA VAL A 404 -6.43 -22.28 -3.57
C VAL A 404 -7.48 -23.31 -3.99
N MET A 405 -8.17 -23.95 -3.03
CA MET A 405 -9.20 -24.95 -3.33
C MET A 405 -10.29 -24.49 -4.32
N PRO A 406 -10.80 -23.25 -4.28
CA PRO A 406 -11.78 -22.77 -5.27
C PRO A 406 -11.26 -22.83 -6.71
N LEU A 407 -10.00 -22.47 -6.96
CA LEU A 407 -9.40 -22.56 -8.29
C LEU A 407 -9.27 -24.02 -8.72
N LEU A 408 -8.81 -24.89 -7.83
CA LEU A 408 -8.67 -26.32 -8.11
C LEU A 408 -10.01 -26.99 -8.42
N LEU A 409 -11.04 -26.73 -7.61
CA LEU A 409 -12.42 -27.17 -7.84
C LEU A 409 -12.93 -26.68 -9.19
N LYS A 410 -12.61 -25.44 -9.57
CA LYS A 410 -13.02 -24.88 -10.86
C LYS A 410 -12.34 -25.59 -12.03
N ILE A 411 -11.02 -25.82 -11.96
CA ILE A 411 -10.26 -26.59 -12.95
C ILE A 411 -10.82 -28.01 -13.07
N LYS A 412 -11.23 -28.64 -11.95
CA LYS A 412 -11.80 -30.01 -11.97
C LYS A 412 -13.20 -30.06 -12.56
N ASN A 413 -14.08 -29.20 -12.09
CA ASN A 413 -15.51 -29.37 -12.30
C ASN A 413 -16.04 -28.60 -13.52
N ASN A 414 -15.24 -27.71 -14.11
CA ASN A 414 -15.64 -26.93 -15.28
C ASN A 414 -14.70 -27.20 -16.46
N ASN A 415 -15.12 -28.13 -17.35
CA ASN A 415 -14.33 -28.55 -18.51
C ASN A 415 -13.99 -27.39 -19.46
N SER A 416 -14.92 -26.45 -19.66
CA SER A 416 -14.67 -25.27 -20.52
C SER A 416 -13.57 -24.40 -19.93
N PHE A 417 -13.65 -24.11 -18.63
CA PHE A 417 -12.62 -23.34 -17.93
C PHE A 417 -11.29 -24.10 -17.92
N ALA A 418 -11.30 -25.39 -17.64
CA ALA A 418 -10.10 -26.23 -17.60
C ALA A 418 -9.36 -26.21 -18.94
N SER A 419 -10.11 -26.34 -20.04
CA SER A 419 -9.57 -26.32 -21.40
C SER A 419 -8.96 -24.97 -21.75
N GLU A 420 -9.69 -23.89 -21.48
CA GLU A 420 -9.19 -22.55 -21.75
C GLU A 420 -7.99 -22.20 -20.86
N PHE A 421 -8.01 -22.63 -19.60
CA PHE A 421 -6.93 -22.45 -18.64
C PHE A 421 -5.67 -23.20 -19.05
N SER A 422 -5.75 -24.49 -19.39
CA SER A 422 -4.58 -25.27 -19.83
C SER A 422 -3.98 -24.70 -21.11
N GLU A 423 -4.82 -24.32 -22.07
CA GLU A 423 -4.37 -23.80 -23.35
C GLU A 423 -3.76 -22.40 -23.22
N LYS A 424 -4.50 -21.44 -22.65
CA LYS A 424 -4.06 -20.04 -22.59
C LYS A 424 -2.93 -19.81 -21.58
N VAL A 425 -2.96 -20.51 -20.44
CA VAL A 425 -1.95 -20.32 -19.38
C VAL A 425 -0.72 -21.17 -19.64
N PHE A 426 -0.88 -22.47 -19.91
CA PHE A 426 0.24 -23.40 -20.01
C PHE A 426 0.67 -23.72 -21.44
N GLY A 427 -0.17 -23.46 -22.45
CA GLY A 427 0.06 -23.91 -23.82
C GLY A 427 -0.07 -25.42 -23.98
N GLU A 428 -0.86 -26.08 -23.12
CA GLU A 428 -1.07 -27.52 -23.13
C GLU A 428 -2.53 -27.85 -23.47
N THR A 429 -2.76 -29.02 -24.08
CA THR A 429 -4.12 -29.56 -24.19
C THR A 429 -4.65 -29.91 -22.80
N THR A 430 -5.98 -29.89 -22.65
CA THR A 430 -6.66 -30.26 -21.40
C THR A 430 -6.26 -31.67 -20.95
N ASP A 431 -6.19 -32.62 -21.88
CA ASP A 431 -5.82 -34.00 -21.60
C ASP A 431 -4.38 -34.11 -21.08
N THR A 432 -3.42 -33.44 -21.73
CA THR A 432 -2.03 -33.39 -21.26
C THR A 432 -1.94 -32.73 -19.88
N PHE A 433 -2.72 -31.67 -19.67
CA PHE A 433 -2.72 -30.95 -18.40
C PHE A 433 -3.25 -31.82 -17.26
N ILE A 434 -4.36 -32.55 -17.50
CA ILE A 434 -4.99 -33.47 -16.55
C ILE A 434 -4.12 -34.70 -16.31
N GLU A 435 -3.55 -35.33 -17.34
CA GLU A 435 -2.70 -36.51 -17.21
C GLU A 435 -1.47 -36.24 -16.32
N LYS A 436 -0.86 -35.06 -16.47
CA LYS A 436 0.29 -34.64 -15.65
C LYS A 436 -0.12 -34.09 -14.29
N TYR A 437 -1.41 -33.86 -14.05
CA TYR A 437 -1.89 -33.19 -12.84
C TYR A 437 -1.63 -33.98 -11.54
N PRO A 438 -1.86 -35.31 -11.46
CA PRO A 438 -1.52 -36.09 -10.27
C PRO A 438 -0.06 -35.96 -9.87
N ILE A 439 0.84 -35.95 -10.86
CA ILE A 439 2.28 -35.79 -10.66
C ILE A 439 2.60 -34.37 -10.17
N ARG A 440 2.00 -33.34 -10.75
CA ARG A 440 2.11 -31.95 -10.27
C ARG A 440 1.66 -31.82 -8.81
N CYS A 441 0.53 -32.42 -8.43
CA CYS A 441 0.06 -32.43 -7.04
C CYS A 441 0.97 -33.21 -6.09
N LEU A 442 1.52 -34.35 -6.51
CA LEU A 442 2.50 -35.10 -5.73
C LEU A 442 3.74 -34.25 -5.45
N LEU A 443 4.22 -33.50 -6.45
CA LEU A 443 5.35 -32.60 -6.29
C LEU A 443 5.02 -31.41 -5.37
N ILE A 444 3.83 -30.81 -5.47
CA ILE A 444 3.38 -29.78 -4.53
C ILE A 444 3.33 -30.34 -3.11
N ASN A 445 2.78 -31.54 -2.92
CA ASN A 445 2.72 -32.19 -1.60
C ASN A 445 4.10 -32.45 -1.02
N ASN A 446 5.07 -32.85 -1.86
CA ASN A 446 6.44 -33.05 -1.41
C ASN A 446 7.08 -31.73 -0.96
N ILE A 447 6.80 -30.60 -1.64
CA ILE A 447 7.25 -29.28 -1.18
C ILE A 447 6.63 -28.95 0.18
N ILE A 448 5.31 -29.14 0.34
CA ILE A 448 4.60 -28.92 1.61
C ILE A 448 5.14 -29.81 2.73
N ASP A 449 5.54 -31.06 2.42
CA ASP A 449 6.05 -32.03 3.38
C ASP A 449 7.56 -31.86 3.66
N THR A 450 8.30 -31.01 2.93
CA THR A 450 9.75 -30.85 3.10
C THR A 450 10.06 -30.12 4.41
N PRO A 451 10.71 -30.75 5.40
CA PRO A 451 10.94 -30.15 6.70
C PRO A 451 12.17 -29.24 6.64
N ARG A 452 11.95 -27.93 6.50
CA ARG A 452 12.96 -26.95 6.91
C ARG A 452 12.31 -25.96 7.87
N THR A 453 12.61 -26.19 9.14
CA THR A 453 12.19 -25.46 10.35
C THR A 453 10.80 -25.82 10.88
N SER A 454 10.78 -26.01 12.20
CA SER A 454 9.73 -26.58 13.01
C SER A 454 8.45 -25.73 13.05
N SER A 455 7.33 -26.30 12.60
CA SER A 455 5.97 -26.23 13.20
C SER A 455 4.80 -26.29 12.22
N LEU A 456 5.02 -26.47 10.90
CA LEU A 456 3.92 -26.57 9.94
C LEU A 456 3.82 -27.99 9.35
N ARG A 457 2.86 -28.77 9.86
CA ARG A 457 2.35 -29.99 9.22
C ARG A 457 0.84 -29.89 9.06
N THR A 458 0.33 -30.57 8.02
CA THR A 458 -1.03 -31.14 7.84
C THR A 458 -2.01 -30.49 6.87
N TYR A 459 -1.61 -30.17 5.63
CA TYR A 459 -2.58 -29.99 4.52
C TYR A 459 -2.00 -30.49 3.19
N LYS A 460 -2.33 -31.74 2.80
CA LYS A 460 -1.98 -32.28 1.48
C LYS A 460 -3.04 -31.88 0.46
N LEU A 461 -2.62 -31.45 -0.73
CA LEU A 461 -3.49 -31.46 -1.90
C LEU A 461 -3.87 -32.91 -2.20
N ASN A 462 -5.17 -33.21 -2.30
CA ASN A 462 -5.62 -34.55 -2.64
C ASN A 462 -5.25 -34.86 -4.10
N CYS A 463 -4.20 -35.67 -4.33
CA CYS A 463 -3.78 -36.06 -5.69
C CYS A 463 -4.86 -36.83 -6.45
N ASN A 464 -5.80 -37.47 -5.73
CA ASN A 464 -6.93 -38.20 -6.34
C ASN A 464 -8.05 -37.26 -6.80
N PHE A 465 -7.87 -35.95 -6.67
CA PHE A 465 -8.91 -34.98 -7.00
C PHE A 465 -9.24 -34.95 -8.49
N PHE A 466 -8.32 -35.30 -9.40
CA PHE A 466 -8.58 -35.38 -10.84
C PHE A 466 -8.56 -36.81 -11.40
N SER A 467 -8.27 -37.81 -10.56
CA SER A 467 -8.35 -39.22 -10.97
C SER A 467 -9.79 -39.70 -10.83
N SER A 468 -10.63 -39.37 -11.82
CA SER A 468 -11.93 -40.03 -12.11
C SER A 468 -12.29 -39.72 -13.55
#